data_AF-A0A953YD34-F1
#
_entry.id   AF-A0A953YD34-F1
#
_cell.length_a   1.000
_cell.length_b   1.000
_cell.length_c   1.000
_cell.angle_alpha   90.00
_cell.angle_beta   90.00
_cell.angle_gamma   90.00
#
_symmetry.space_group_name_H-M   'P 1'
#
loop_
_entity.id
_entity.type
_entity.pdbx_description
1 polymer ?
#
loop_
_entity_poly.entity_id
_entity_poly.type
_entity_poly.pdbx_seq_one_letter_code
_entity_poly.pdbx_strand_id
1 'polypeptide(L)'
;MMSLRTPLCDLLEIEYPIVLAGMGSWGMATPPALVAAVSNAGGLGVLGCSNLAPKEVEDRIRAVRRLTDKPFGVDLLLPASLKQAPGSRAAVRQEIRDNHPEHWAFLEELHRRFGLPERPFQHDHVISAELIAQQIEVTLNERVPVFAAGLGDPAIVVPRAREIGMKVMGVCGSPRNA
;
A
#
# COMPACT_ATOMS: atom_id res chain seq x y z
N MET A 1 -28.52 -21.60 -10.44
CA MET A 1 -27.08 -21.41 -10.13
C MET A 1 -27.01 -20.70 -8.78
N MET A 2 -26.32 -21.24 -7.78
CA MET A 2 -26.17 -20.53 -6.49
C MET A 2 -25.24 -19.32 -6.70
N SER A 3 -25.74 -18.15 -6.33
CA SER A 3 -24.96 -16.90 -6.37
C SER A 3 -23.93 -16.91 -5.23
N LEU A 4 -22.68 -16.54 -5.51
CA LEU A 4 -21.60 -16.41 -4.52
C LEU A 4 -21.72 -15.14 -3.66
N ARG A 5 -22.91 -14.52 -3.57
CA ARG A 5 -23.12 -13.25 -2.87
C ARG A 5 -23.12 -13.42 -1.35
N THR A 6 -22.44 -12.52 -0.65
CA THR A 6 -22.37 -12.46 0.83
C THR A 6 -22.66 -11.03 1.32
N PRO A 7 -22.88 -10.80 2.63
CA PRO A 7 -23.07 -9.45 3.16
C PRO A 7 -21.92 -8.48 2.85
N LEU A 8 -20.70 -8.99 2.60
CA LEU A 8 -19.56 -8.19 2.16
C LEU A 8 -19.84 -7.49 0.80
N CYS A 9 -20.59 -8.16 -0.08
CA CYS A 9 -20.96 -7.63 -1.38
C CYS A 9 -21.87 -6.39 -1.24
N ASP A 10 -22.82 -6.43 -0.31
CA ASP A 10 -23.70 -5.29 -0.01
C ASP A 10 -22.92 -4.16 0.68
N LEU A 11 -22.01 -4.50 1.60
CA LEU A 11 -21.20 -3.52 2.32
C LEU A 11 -20.25 -2.73 1.42
N LEU A 12 -19.64 -3.41 0.44
CA LEU A 12 -18.63 -2.83 -0.46
C LEU A 12 -19.20 -2.45 -1.83
N GLU A 13 -20.48 -2.70 -2.07
CA GLU A 13 -21.17 -2.44 -3.34
C GLU A 13 -20.55 -3.19 -4.54
N ILE A 14 -20.19 -4.46 -4.32
CA ILE A 14 -19.59 -5.36 -5.32
C ILE A 14 -20.51 -6.55 -5.64
N GLU A 15 -20.20 -7.30 -6.70
CA GLU A 15 -20.98 -8.46 -7.17
C GLU A 15 -20.50 -9.76 -6.55
N TYR A 16 -19.18 -9.94 -6.50
CA TYR A 16 -18.52 -11.14 -6.00
C TYR A 16 -17.67 -10.79 -4.77
N PRO A 17 -17.61 -11.66 -3.74
CA PRO A 17 -16.80 -11.45 -2.54
C PRO A 17 -15.33 -11.77 -2.82
N ILE A 18 -14.79 -11.25 -3.92
CA ILE A 18 -13.41 -11.46 -4.38
C ILE A 18 -12.69 -10.13 -4.26
N VAL A 19 -11.62 -10.11 -3.48
CA VAL A 19 -10.79 -8.92 -3.25
C VAL A 19 -9.39 -9.18 -3.78
N LEU A 20 -8.92 -8.32 -4.68
CA LEU A 20 -7.52 -8.28 -5.07
C LEU A 20 -6.71 -7.68 -3.94
N ALA A 21 -5.68 -8.36 -3.45
CA ALA A 21 -4.81 -7.85 -2.39
C ALA A 21 -3.99 -6.62 -2.86
N GLY A 22 -3.94 -5.57 -2.04
CA GLY A 22 -3.22 -4.32 -2.28
C GLY A 22 -1.70 -4.45 -2.18
N MET A 23 -1.05 -5.10 -3.15
CA MET A 23 0.40 -5.36 -3.09
C MET A 23 1.23 -4.10 -3.40
N GLY A 24 1.85 -3.52 -2.38
CA GLY A 24 2.56 -2.23 -2.43
C GLY A 24 3.99 -2.24 -2.98
N SER A 25 4.36 -3.13 -3.89
CA SER A 25 5.71 -3.15 -4.50
C SER A 25 5.92 -1.95 -5.43
N TRP A 26 6.07 -0.74 -4.87
CA TRP A 26 6.06 0.55 -5.61
C TRP A 26 4.84 0.69 -6.54
N GLY A 27 3.71 0.12 -6.09
CA GLY A 27 2.49 -0.03 -6.89
C GLY A 27 2.65 -0.82 -8.20
N MET A 28 3.74 -1.56 -8.41
CA MET A 28 3.96 -2.35 -9.63
C MET A 28 3.19 -3.67 -9.64
N ALA A 29 2.95 -4.25 -8.46
CA ALA A 29 2.23 -5.53 -8.35
C ALA A 29 0.71 -5.36 -8.53
N THR A 30 0.18 -4.17 -8.24
CA THR A 30 -1.23 -3.80 -8.42
C THR A 30 -1.35 -2.52 -9.25
N PRO A 31 -1.01 -2.55 -10.55
CA PRO A 31 -1.11 -1.38 -11.41
C PRO A 31 -2.59 -0.99 -11.63
N PRO A 32 -2.88 0.28 -11.97
CA PRO A 32 -4.26 0.76 -12.15
C PRO A 32 -5.13 -0.10 -13.09
N ALA A 33 -4.54 -0.61 -14.18
CA ALA A 33 -5.26 -1.47 -15.12
C ALA A 33 -5.71 -2.80 -14.50
N LEU A 34 -4.90 -3.42 -13.63
CA LEU A 34 -5.29 -4.65 -12.93
C LEU A 34 -6.40 -4.37 -11.91
N VAL A 35 -6.26 -3.30 -11.14
CA VAL A 35 -7.26 -2.88 -10.15
C VAL A 35 -8.61 -2.63 -10.83
N ALA A 36 -8.62 -1.83 -11.89
CA ALA A 36 -9.83 -1.53 -12.63
C ALA A 36 -10.45 -2.79 -13.28
N ALA A 37 -9.62 -3.71 -13.80
CA ALA A 37 -10.12 -4.96 -14.38
C ALA A 37 -10.86 -5.83 -13.34
N VAL A 38 -10.33 -5.96 -12.12
CA VAL A 38 -11.00 -6.70 -11.04
C VAL A 38 -12.31 -6.02 -10.62
N SER A 39 -12.30 -4.70 -10.46
CA SER A 39 -13.50 -3.92 -10.13
C SER A 39 -14.58 -4.04 -11.23
N ASN A 40 -14.20 -3.95 -12.50
CA ASN A 40 -15.12 -4.13 -13.64
C ASN A 40 -15.68 -5.56 -13.75
N ALA A 41 -14.92 -6.57 -13.29
CA ALA A 41 -15.37 -7.96 -13.22
C ALA A 41 -16.29 -8.23 -12.01
N GLY A 42 -16.59 -7.22 -11.19
CA GLY A 42 -17.51 -7.32 -10.06
C GLY A 42 -16.87 -7.68 -8.71
N GLY A 43 -15.54 -7.77 -8.63
CA GLY A 43 -14.81 -7.87 -7.37
C GLY A 43 -14.40 -6.48 -6.83
N LEU A 44 -13.57 -6.47 -5.78
CA LEU A 44 -12.90 -5.25 -5.31
C LEU A 44 -11.43 -5.27 -5.75
N GLY A 45 -11.07 -4.41 -6.72
CA GLY A 45 -9.67 -4.09 -6.98
C GLY A 45 -9.09 -3.23 -5.85
N VAL A 46 -7.85 -3.48 -5.41
CA VAL A 46 -7.16 -2.65 -4.41
C VAL A 46 -5.78 -2.23 -4.90
N LEU A 47 -5.50 -0.93 -4.89
CA LEU A 47 -4.19 -0.35 -5.17
C LEU A 47 -3.27 -0.50 -3.95
N GLY A 48 -2.14 -1.18 -4.09
CA GLY A 48 -1.08 -1.15 -3.09
C GLY A 48 -0.18 0.07 -3.25
N CYS A 49 -0.17 0.97 -2.26
CA CYS A 49 0.49 2.27 -2.37
C CYS A 49 1.73 2.43 -1.47
N SER A 50 2.25 1.33 -0.92
CA SER A 50 3.50 1.33 -0.16
C SER A 50 4.67 1.91 -0.99
N ASN A 51 5.50 2.72 -0.34
CA ASN A 51 6.66 3.42 -0.92
C ASN A 51 6.35 4.38 -2.07
N LEU A 52 5.09 4.79 -2.29
CA LEU A 52 4.78 5.84 -3.28
C LEU A 52 4.80 7.23 -2.64
N ALA A 53 5.29 8.23 -3.36
CA ALA A 53 5.07 9.61 -2.95
C ALA A 53 3.56 9.96 -3.01
N PRO A 54 3.07 10.92 -2.21
CA PRO A 54 1.64 11.25 -2.18
C PRO A 54 1.06 11.62 -3.54
N LYS A 55 1.84 12.32 -4.38
CA LYS A 55 1.44 12.66 -5.76
C LYS A 55 1.28 11.42 -6.64
N GLU A 56 2.12 10.41 -6.46
CA GLU A 56 2.01 9.15 -7.22
C GLU A 56 0.78 8.35 -6.78
N VAL A 57 0.43 8.40 -5.49
CA VAL A 57 -0.83 7.83 -4.97
C VAL A 57 -2.03 8.51 -5.63
N GLU A 58 -2.06 9.85 -5.65
CA GLU A 58 -3.10 10.65 -6.31
C GLU A 58 -3.24 10.27 -7.80
N ASP A 59 -2.12 10.24 -8.52
CA ASP A 59 -2.11 9.94 -9.96
C ASP A 59 -2.62 8.53 -10.27
N ARG A 60 -2.28 7.55 -9.42
CA ARG A 60 -2.74 6.17 -9.57
C ARG A 60 -4.21 6.00 -9.24
N ILE A 61 -4.71 6.67 -8.20
CA ILE A 61 -6.14 6.70 -7.88
C ILE A 61 -6.92 7.25 -9.08
N ARG A 62 -6.48 8.39 -9.62
CA ARG A 62 -7.10 9.00 -10.81
C ARG A 62 -6.98 8.11 -12.04
N ALA A 63 -5.89 7.36 -12.19
CA ALA A 63 -5.73 6.39 -13.27
C ALA A 63 -6.75 5.25 -13.17
N VAL A 64 -7.02 4.71 -11.98
CA VAL A 64 -8.09 3.71 -11.80
C VAL A 64 -9.45 4.31 -12.15
N ARG A 65 -9.76 5.52 -11.68
CA ARG A 65 -11.03 6.22 -11.98
C ARG A 65 -11.26 6.50 -13.47
N ARG A 66 -10.20 6.57 -14.28
CA ARG A 66 -10.33 6.68 -15.74
C ARG A 66 -10.71 5.36 -16.43
N LEU A 67 -10.53 4.23 -15.73
CA LEU A 67 -10.70 2.87 -16.27
C LEU A 67 -11.92 2.14 -15.71
N THR A 68 -12.51 2.63 -14.61
CA THR A 68 -13.69 2.03 -13.99
C THR A 68 -14.51 3.07 -13.23
N ASP A 69 -15.82 2.90 -13.25
CA ASP A 69 -16.81 3.58 -12.40
C ASP A 69 -17.21 2.72 -11.18
N LYS A 70 -16.69 1.49 -11.07
CA LYS A 70 -16.96 0.55 -9.98
C LYS A 70 -16.11 0.82 -8.74
N PRO A 71 -16.55 0.38 -7.55
CA PRO A 71 -15.77 0.52 -6.32
C PRO A 71 -14.37 -0.12 -6.41
N PHE A 72 -13.39 0.55 -5.82
CA PHE A 72 -12.03 0.04 -5.64
C PHE A 72 -11.48 0.53 -4.30
N GLY A 73 -10.36 -0.05 -3.87
CA GLY A 73 -9.69 0.32 -2.63
C GLY A 73 -8.27 0.84 -2.82
N VAL A 74 -7.74 1.43 -1.76
CA VAL A 74 -6.31 1.80 -1.61
C VAL A 74 -5.79 1.19 -0.31
N ASP A 75 -4.65 0.51 -0.39
CA ASP A 75 -3.95 -0.09 0.74
C ASP A 75 -2.68 0.72 1.08
N LEU A 76 -2.59 1.18 2.32
CA LEU A 76 -1.45 1.87 2.90
C LEU A 76 -0.89 1.09 4.09
N LEU A 77 0.43 1.17 4.27
CA LEU A 77 1.08 0.60 5.45
C LEU A 77 0.97 1.58 6.62
N LEU A 78 0.38 1.13 7.72
CA LEU A 78 0.23 1.88 8.98
C LEU A 78 1.00 1.19 10.12
N PRO A 79 2.34 1.05 10.04
CA PRO A 79 3.11 0.34 11.04
C PRO A 79 2.91 0.93 12.44
N ALA A 80 2.73 0.06 13.44
CA ALA A 80 2.54 0.46 14.84
C ALA A 80 3.73 1.24 15.43
N SER A 81 4.93 1.04 14.87
CA SER A 81 6.11 1.82 15.22
C SER A 81 7.03 2.00 14.01
N LEU A 82 7.65 3.17 13.94
CA LEU A 82 8.69 3.49 12.96
C LEU A 82 9.97 3.80 13.73
N LYS A 83 11.07 3.16 13.35
CA LYS A 83 12.39 3.62 13.79
C LYS A 83 12.71 4.92 13.07
N GLN A 84 13.31 5.86 13.78
CA GLN A 84 13.92 7.02 13.14
C GLN A 84 15.02 6.50 12.21
N ALA A 85 14.95 6.92 10.96
CA ALA A 85 15.92 6.61 9.94
C ALA A 85 16.43 7.93 9.36
N PRO A 86 17.66 7.96 8.83
CA PRO A 86 18.10 9.04 7.96
C PRO A 86 17.07 9.33 6.88
N GLY A 87 16.95 10.60 6.46
CA GLY A 87 15.92 11.05 5.53
C GLY A 87 15.99 10.45 4.12
N SER A 88 17.01 9.66 3.81
CA SER A 88 17.14 8.99 2.51
C SER A 88 17.67 7.56 2.61
N ARG A 89 17.35 6.75 1.59
CA ARG A 89 17.82 5.36 1.50
C ARG A 89 19.33 5.29 1.32
N ALA A 90 19.92 6.24 0.61
CA ALA A 90 21.37 6.36 0.50
C ALA A 90 22.04 6.57 1.87
N ALA A 91 21.48 7.45 2.70
CA ALA A 91 21.99 7.69 4.05
C ALA A 91 21.77 6.48 4.98
N VAL A 92 20.62 5.80 4.90
CA VAL A 92 20.39 4.52 5.59
C VAL A 92 21.43 3.47 5.17
N ARG A 93 21.73 3.36 3.87
CA ARG A 93 22.71 2.41 3.34
C ARG A 93 24.12 2.71 3.87
N GLN A 94 24.48 3.99 3.96
CA GLN A 94 25.75 4.42 4.54
C GLN A 94 25.83 4.11 6.04
N GLU A 95 24.77 4.39 6.80
CA GLU A 95 24.71 4.06 8.22
C GLU A 95 24.84 2.55 8.47
N ILE A 96 24.18 1.71 7.66
CA ILE A 96 24.33 0.24 7.74
C ILE A 96 25.78 -0.18 7.50
N ARG A 97 26.45 0.43 6.51
CA ARG A 97 27.86 0.14 6.22
C ARG A 97 28.77 0.48 7.40
N ASP A 98 28.53 1.63 8.02
CA ASP A 98 29.37 2.15 9.11
C ASP A 98 29.12 1.38 10.42
N ASN A 99 27.86 1.06 10.73
CA ASN A 99 27.48 0.46 12.02
C ASN A 99 27.41 -1.07 12.00
N HIS A 100 27.34 -1.70 10.83
CA HIS A 100 27.20 -3.15 10.68
C HIS A 100 28.17 -3.74 9.63
N PRO A 101 29.49 -3.62 9.84
CA PRO A 101 30.50 -4.01 8.85
C PRO A 101 30.43 -5.51 8.46
N GLU A 102 30.06 -6.40 9.38
CA GLU A 102 29.90 -7.84 9.07
C GLU A 102 28.74 -8.11 8.11
N HIS A 103 27.61 -7.43 8.30
CA HIS A 103 26.46 -7.54 7.39
C HIS A 103 26.79 -6.95 6.01
N TRP A 104 27.57 -5.86 5.99
CA TRP A 104 28.02 -5.26 4.74
C TRP A 104 28.99 -6.17 3.98
N ALA A 105 29.99 -6.74 4.67
CA ALA A 105 30.93 -7.69 4.07
C ALA A 105 30.22 -8.92 3.49
N PHE A 106 29.18 -9.42 4.17
CA PHE A 106 28.34 -10.49 3.64
C PHE A 106 27.62 -10.08 2.34
N LEU A 107 27.07 -8.87 2.27
CA LEU A 107 26.45 -8.33 1.04
C LEU A 107 27.47 -8.22 -0.10
N GLU A 108 28.67 -7.71 0.17
CA GLU A 108 29.75 -7.59 -0.81
C GLU A 108 30.19 -8.98 -1.33
N GLU A 109 30.28 -9.97 -0.45
CA GLU A 109 30.57 -11.35 -0.84
C GLU A 109 29.46 -11.93 -1.74
N LEU A 110 28.19 -11.67 -1.44
CA LEU A 110 27.08 -12.08 -2.31
C LEU A 110 27.18 -11.42 -3.69
N HIS A 111 27.46 -10.12 -3.76
CA HIS A 111 27.64 -9.41 -5.03
C HIS A 111 28.79 -10.01 -5.85
N ARG A 112 29.93 -10.29 -5.20
CA ARG A 112 31.09 -10.88 -5.85
C ARG A 112 30.82 -12.31 -6.32
N ARG A 113 30.24 -13.15 -5.46
CA ARG A 113 29.97 -14.56 -5.73
C ARG A 113 29.01 -14.75 -6.91
N PHE A 114 28.01 -13.87 -7.02
CA PHE A 114 26.98 -13.97 -8.05
C PHE A 114 27.15 -12.96 -9.20
N GLY A 115 28.22 -12.15 -9.19
CA GLY A 115 28.46 -11.13 -10.22
C GLY A 115 27.35 -10.09 -10.32
N LEU A 116 26.74 -9.70 -9.18
CA LEU A 116 25.60 -8.80 -9.17
C LEU A 116 26.06 -7.34 -9.32
N PRO A 117 25.46 -6.57 -10.25
CA PRO A 117 25.79 -5.16 -10.40
C PRO A 117 25.20 -4.34 -9.24
N GLU A 118 25.89 -3.29 -8.83
CA GLU A 118 25.26 -2.27 -8.00
C GLU A 118 24.15 -1.57 -8.78
N ARG A 119 22.99 -1.42 -8.15
CA ARG A 119 21.87 -0.64 -8.70
C ARG A 119 21.58 0.57 -7.83
N PRO A 120 21.48 1.78 -8.40
CA PRO A 120 21.03 2.93 -7.65
C PRO A 120 19.58 2.73 -7.21
N PHE A 121 19.21 3.37 -6.10
CA PHE A 121 17.81 3.40 -5.69
C PHE A 121 17.00 4.17 -6.74
N GLN A 122 15.89 3.59 -7.18
CA GLN A 122 14.97 4.27 -8.11
C GLN A 122 14.20 5.42 -7.42
N HIS A 123 14.00 5.30 -6.10
CA HIS A 123 13.40 6.32 -5.26
C HIS A 123 14.21 6.38 -3.96
N ASP A 124 14.58 7.58 -3.51
CA ASP A 124 15.50 7.76 -2.38
C ASP A 124 14.79 8.12 -1.06
N HIS A 125 13.46 8.22 -1.03
CA HIS A 125 12.73 8.49 0.19
C HIS A 125 12.58 7.24 1.08
N VAL A 126 12.43 7.47 2.38
CA VAL A 126 12.16 6.44 3.38
C VAL A 126 10.71 6.53 3.85
N ILE A 127 10.15 5.41 4.30
CA ILE A 127 8.84 5.42 4.97
C ILE A 127 8.97 6.21 6.27
N SER A 128 8.16 7.25 6.43
CA SER A 128 8.10 8.10 7.61
C SER A 128 6.65 8.31 8.04
N ALA A 129 6.44 8.74 9.28
CA ALA A 129 5.11 9.11 9.78
C ALA A 129 4.50 10.25 8.95
N GLU A 130 5.32 11.20 8.51
CA GLU A 130 4.90 12.30 7.64
C GLU A 130 4.43 11.80 6.27
N LEU A 131 5.21 10.91 5.63
CA LEU A 131 4.82 10.32 4.35
C LEU A 131 3.49 9.58 4.45
N ILE A 132 3.33 8.76 5.49
CA ILE A 132 2.08 8.01 5.73
C ILE A 132 0.91 8.96 5.94
N ALA A 133 1.08 10.01 6.75
CA ALA A 133 0.04 11.00 6.98
C ALA A 133 -0.38 11.69 5.66
N GLN A 134 0.58 12.09 4.83
CA GLN A 134 0.29 12.70 3.52
C GLN A 134 -0.44 11.73 2.56
N GLN A 135 -0.08 10.44 2.56
CA GLN A 135 -0.78 9.44 1.76
C GLN A 135 -2.22 9.22 2.24
N ILE A 136 -2.46 9.21 3.56
CA ILE A 136 -3.80 9.14 4.14
C ILE A 136 -4.62 10.34 3.68
N GLU A 137 -4.07 11.56 3.78
CA GLU A 137 -4.75 12.78 3.35
C GLU A 137 -5.14 12.73 1.87
N VAL A 138 -4.23 12.32 0.99
CA VAL A 138 -4.55 12.14 -0.44
C VAL A 138 -5.69 11.14 -0.64
N THR A 139 -5.66 10.01 0.06
CA THR A 139 -6.67 8.95 -0.06
C THR A 139 -8.05 9.42 0.42
N LEU A 140 -8.10 10.18 1.52
CA LEU A 140 -9.32 10.78 2.05
C LEU A 140 -9.87 11.88 1.11
N ASN A 141 -9.00 12.76 0.61
CA ASN A 141 -9.38 13.85 -0.28
C ASN A 141 -9.91 13.35 -1.62
N GLU A 142 -9.32 12.29 -2.17
CA GLU A 142 -9.79 11.61 -3.37
C GLU A 142 -11.05 10.75 -3.14
N ARG A 143 -11.54 10.66 -1.90
CA ARG A 143 -12.77 9.94 -1.50
C ARG A 143 -12.82 8.52 -2.08
N VAL A 144 -11.74 7.76 -1.89
CA VAL A 144 -11.68 6.37 -2.35
C VAL A 144 -12.79 5.56 -1.63
N PRO A 145 -13.52 4.67 -2.32
CA PRO A 145 -14.61 3.91 -1.70
C PRO A 145 -14.17 3.04 -0.52
N VAL A 146 -12.98 2.43 -0.61
CA VAL A 146 -12.43 1.54 0.42
C VAL A 146 -10.99 1.93 0.77
N PHE A 147 -10.72 2.09 2.06
CA PHE A 147 -9.36 2.19 2.61
C PHE A 147 -8.98 0.85 3.25
N ALA A 148 -7.82 0.31 2.89
CA ALA A 148 -7.21 -0.84 3.54
C ALA A 148 -5.95 -0.39 4.31
N ALA A 149 -5.79 -0.90 5.53
CA ALA A 149 -4.62 -0.70 6.35
C ALA A 149 -3.82 -1.99 6.50
N GLY A 150 -2.63 -2.03 5.92
CA GLY A 150 -1.62 -3.05 6.16
C GLY A 150 -0.75 -2.72 7.39
N LEU A 151 -0.33 -3.75 8.13
CA LEU A 151 0.67 -3.68 9.21
C LEU A 151 0.35 -2.78 10.43
N GLY A 152 -0.90 -2.36 10.63
CA GLY A 152 -1.31 -1.77 11.91
C GLY A 152 -2.73 -1.22 11.95
N ASP A 153 -2.93 -0.17 12.76
CA ASP A 153 -4.23 0.27 13.23
C ASP A 153 -4.81 1.42 12.38
N PRO A 154 -5.95 1.22 11.70
CA PRO A 154 -6.61 2.27 10.93
C PRO A 154 -7.38 3.29 11.77
N ALA A 155 -7.36 3.24 13.11
CA ALA A 155 -8.16 4.09 14.00
C ALA A 155 -8.06 5.60 13.67
N ILE A 156 -6.88 6.08 13.25
CA ILE A 156 -6.66 7.48 12.85
C ILE A 156 -7.46 7.89 11.61
N VAL A 157 -7.83 6.95 10.74
CA VAL A 157 -8.56 7.19 9.48
C VAL A 157 -10.07 7.09 9.67
N VAL A 158 -10.52 6.25 10.62
CA VAL A 158 -11.94 5.84 10.78
C VAL A 158 -12.92 7.02 10.93
N PRO A 159 -12.69 8.05 11.77
CA PRO A 159 -13.65 9.14 11.94
C PRO A 159 -13.95 9.87 10.62
N ARG A 160 -12.90 10.32 9.91
CA ARG A 160 -13.02 11.03 8.64
C ARG A 160 -13.54 10.13 7.51
N ALA A 161 -13.14 8.87 7.48
CA ALA A 161 -13.66 7.92 6.50
C ALA A 161 -15.18 7.75 6.63
N ARG A 162 -15.70 7.66 7.86
CA ARG A 162 -17.14 7.56 8.11
C ARG A 162 -17.91 8.78 7.63
N GLU A 163 -17.39 9.98 7.86
CA GLU A 163 -18.02 11.24 7.42
C GLU A 163 -18.21 11.32 5.89
N ILE A 164 -17.32 10.68 5.13
CA ILE A 164 -17.36 10.68 3.66
C ILE A 164 -17.92 9.37 3.07
N GLY A 165 -18.42 8.46 3.90
CA GLY A 165 -18.99 7.17 3.46
C GLY A 165 -17.97 6.11 3.03
N MET A 166 -16.67 6.36 3.20
CA MET A 166 -15.58 5.43 2.89
C MET A 166 -15.61 4.25 3.86
N LYS A 167 -15.43 3.03 3.33
CA LYS A 167 -15.28 1.81 4.13
C LYS A 167 -13.83 1.64 4.53
N VAL A 168 -13.58 1.13 5.72
CA VAL A 168 -12.23 0.91 6.25
C VAL A 168 -12.05 -0.57 6.57
N MET A 169 -10.96 -1.15 6.08
CA MET A 169 -10.56 -2.53 6.36
C MET A 169 -9.17 -2.52 7.02
N GLY A 170 -8.98 -3.36 8.03
CA GLY A 170 -7.66 -3.61 8.63
C GLY A 170 -7.21 -5.04 8.35
N VAL A 171 -5.96 -5.23 7.94
CA VAL A 171 -5.37 -6.56 7.76
C VAL A 171 -4.83 -7.06 9.10
N CYS A 172 -5.42 -8.15 9.60
CA CYS A 172 -5.06 -8.72 10.89
C CYS A 172 -4.28 -10.03 10.70
N GLY A 173 -3.07 -10.11 11.27
CA GLY A 173 -2.24 -11.33 11.23
C GLY A 173 -2.53 -12.33 12.35
N SER A 174 -3.29 -11.93 13.38
CA SER A 174 -3.69 -12.78 14.50
C SER A 174 -5.05 -12.38 15.06
N PRO A 175 -5.78 -13.30 15.74
CA PRO A 175 -7.07 -12.98 16.36
C PRO A 175 -7.01 -11.87 17.40
N ARG A 176 -5.85 -11.65 18.05
CA ARG A 176 -5.67 -10.57 19.02
C ARG A 176 -5.74 -9.18 18.37
N ASN A 177 -5.55 -9.09 17.06
CA ASN A 177 -5.55 -7.83 16.33
C ASN A 177 -6.90 -7.49 15.69
N ALA A 178 -7.88 -8.40 15.72
CA ALA A 178 -9.22 -8.23 15.16
C ALA A 178 -10.22 -7.78 16.24
#